data_AF-A0A8C7N4F2-F1
#
_entry.id   AF-A0A8C7N4F2-F1
#
_cell.length_a   1.000
_cell.length_b   1.000
_cell.length_c   1.000
_cell.angle_alpha   90.00
_cell.angle_beta   90.00
_cell.angle_gamma   90.00
#
_symmetry.space_group_name_H-M   'P 1'
#
loop_
_entity.id
_entity.type
_entity.pdbx_description
1 polymer ?
#
loop_
_entity_poly.entity_id
_entity_poly.type
_entity_poly.pdbx_seq_one_letter_code
_entity_poly.pdbx_strand_id
1 'polypeptide(L)'
;MLRFAQLHVCLSLEKEARRVLLCHFHEVVREEEFQELGVEKVRSLLQEENLVEVLKEAVLVEGVVRWLAHDTLARRGHFQELLHSAHLDLKEEYLRTALELHRECLETDTEDIHSLFVQALKTAFNINKSPSEHCRRGRRLTSRMFVIGGYHWHPLSEVQTWDPVTDQWQQGEDMPDHTRESYGVTLLGSNIYISGGYRTDTTEALDTVWVYSSDTDKWTQGQPMLTARYYHCSVGLHGCVYVIGGYRGGAPMGETEFYDPLKRKWIPVANMVQGVGNATACVLRDTIYVAGGHYGYKGSCTYDKIQTYRADVNEWSITTTCPHPGTTTQLSYISPGSIELQRDKLCYI
;
A
#
# COMPACT_ATOMS: atom_id res chain seq x y z
N MET A 1 -22.86 -3.37 -6.81
CA MET A 1 -22.90 -2.00 -6.22
C MET A 1 -22.42 -0.90 -7.18
N LEU A 2 -21.23 -1.01 -7.78
CA LEU A 2 -20.69 -0.01 -8.71
C LEU A 2 -21.59 0.26 -9.93
N ARG A 3 -22.13 -0.80 -10.55
CA ARG A 3 -23.12 -0.70 -11.65
C ARG A 3 -24.35 0.12 -11.25
N PHE A 4 -24.87 -0.12 -10.05
CA PHE A 4 -26.02 0.60 -9.51
C PHE A 4 -25.71 2.09 -9.32
N ALA A 5 -24.54 2.42 -8.76
CA ALA A 5 -24.11 3.80 -8.59
C ALA A 5 -23.98 4.55 -9.93
N GLN A 6 -23.42 3.90 -10.95
CA GLN A 6 -23.27 4.47 -12.31
C GLN A 6 -24.62 4.67 -13.00
N LEU A 7 -25.54 3.71 -12.89
CA LEU A 7 -26.88 3.80 -13.47
C LEU A 7 -27.71 4.94 -12.86
N HIS A 8 -27.52 5.21 -11.57
CA HIS A 8 -28.24 6.26 -10.85
C HIS A 8 -27.47 7.58 -10.72
N VAL A 9 -26.32 7.72 -11.41
CA VAL A 9 -25.44 8.92 -11.39
C VAL A 9 -25.12 9.38 -9.96
N CYS A 10 -24.99 8.42 -9.03
CA CYS A 10 -24.71 8.71 -7.64
C CYS A 10 -23.21 8.74 -7.42
N LEU A 11 -22.61 9.93 -7.58
CA LEU A 11 -21.16 10.13 -7.52
C LEU A 11 -20.54 9.75 -6.17
N SER A 12 -21.27 9.90 -5.07
CA SER A 12 -20.80 9.51 -3.73
C SER A 12 -20.76 7.99 -3.57
N LEU A 13 -21.82 7.30 -4.00
CA LEU A 13 -21.88 5.84 -3.97
C LEU A 13 -20.89 5.21 -4.96
N GLU A 14 -20.65 5.86 -6.11
CA GLU A 14 -19.66 5.38 -7.07
C GLU A 14 -18.26 5.42 -6.46
N LYS A 15 -17.89 6.52 -5.80
CA LYS A 15 -16.59 6.64 -5.10
C LYS A 15 -16.41 5.58 -4.02
N GLU A 16 -17.45 5.34 -3.22
CA GLU A 16 -17.39 4.32 -2.16
C GLU A 16 -17.36 2.88 -2.72
N ALA A 17 -18.14 2.60 -3.75
CA ALA A 17 -18.11 1.31 -4.43
C ALA A 17 -16.74 1.05 -5.07
N ARG A 18 -16.10 2.09 -5.62
CA ARG A 18 -14.71 2.01 -6.12
C ARG A 18 -13.71 1.77 -4.99
N ARG A 19 -13.89 2.40 -3.82
CA ARG A 19 -13.03 2.15 -2.64
C ARG A 19 -13.11 0.69 -2.20
N VAL A 20 -14.32 0.14 -2.08
CA VAL A 20 -14.51 -1.28 -1.72
C VAL A 20 -13.88 -2.19 -2.79
N LEU A 21 -14.07 -1.87 -4.07
CA LEU A 21 -13.42 -2.59 -5.17
C LEU A 21 -11.89 -2.57 -5.03
N LEU A 22 -11.28 -1.45 -4.66
CA LEU A 22 -9.83 -1.32 -4.49
C LEU A 22 -9.31 -2.08 -3.26
N CYS A 23 -10.03 -2.06 -2.15
CA CYS A 23 -9.60 -2.70 -0.91
C CYS A 23 -9.77 -4.21 -0.96
N HIS A 24 -10.83 -4.67 -1.63
CA HIS A 24 -11.22 -6.08 -1.71
C HIS A 24 -11.10 -6.64 -3.13
N PHE A 25 -10.27 -6.04 -4.00
CA PHE A 25 -10.17 -6.48 -5.40
C PHE A 25 -9.86 -7.97 -5.53
N HIS A 26 -9.02 -8.49 -4.62
CA HIS A 26 -8.66 -9.90 -4.55
C HIS A 26 -9.86 -10.83 -4.31
N GLU A 27 -10.88 -10.38 -3.59
CA GLU A 27 -12.14 -11.11 -3.38
C GLU A 27 -13.08 -10.90 -4.57
N VAL A 28 -13.20 -9.66 -5.04
CA VAL A 28 -14.10 -9.30 -6.16
C VAL A 28 -13.75 -10.05 -7.44
N VAL A 29 -12.46 -10.28 -7.72
CA VAL A 29 -12.00 -11.08 -8.86
C VAL A 29 -12.52 -12.53 -8.83
N ARG A 30 -12.82 -13.06 -7.65
CA ARG A 30 -13.28 -14.45 -7.46
C ARG A 30 -14.79 -14.57 -7.61
N GLU A 31 -15.54 -13.48 -7.48
CA GLU A 31 -16.99 -13.46 -7.61
C GLU A 31 -17.47 -13.60 -9.06
N GLU A 32 -18.62 -14.25 -9.24
CA GLU A 32 -19.24 -14.47 -10.57
C GLU A 32 -19.58 -13.15 -11.28
N GLU A 33 -20.01 -12.12 -10.53
CA GLU A 33 -20.36 -10.81 -11.08
C GLU A 33 -19.21 -10.15 -11.85
N PHE A 34 -17.96 -10.37 -11.41
CA PHE A 34 -16.78 -9.86 -12.09
C PHE A 34 -16.47 -10.65 -13.36
N GLN A 35 -16.65 -11.97 -13.32
CA GLN A 35 -16.41 -12.86 -14.45
C GLN A 35 -17.42 -12.62 -15.61
N GLU A 36 -18.63 -12.16 -15.29
CA GLU A 36 -19.66 -11.79 -16.28
C GLU A 36 -19.47 -10.38 -16.90
N LEU A 37 -18.44 -9.62 -16.49
CA LEU A 37 -18.21 -8.29 -17.05
C LEU A 37 -17.87 -8.34 -18.55
N GLY A 38 -18.34 -7.36 -19.31
CA GLY A 38 -17.94 -7.19 -20.71
C GLY A 38 -16.53 -6.62 -20.84
N VAL A 39 -15.89 -6.88 -21.99
CA VAL A 39 -14.49 -6.49 -22.29
C VAL A 39 -14.22 -5.00 -22.05
N GLU A 40 -15.11 -4.13 -22.53
CA GLU A 40 -14.96 -2.68 -22.40
C GLU A 40 -14.94 -2.22 -20.94
N LYS A 41 -15.68 -2.90 -20.07
CA LYS A 41 -15.75 -2.56 -18.65
C LYS A 41 -14.46 -2.99 -17.94
N VAL A 42 -13.97 -4.20 -18.23
CA VAL A 42 -12.67 -4.68 -17.71
C VAL A 42 -11.53 -3.80 -18.20
N ARG A 43 -11.54 -3.43 -19.48
CA ARG A 43 -10.58 -2.46 -20.04
C ARG A 43 -10.61 -1.13 -19.29
N SER A 44 -11.80 -0.59 -19.05
CA SER A 44 -11.93 0.67 -18.30
C SER A 44 -11.38 0.58 -16.87
N LEU A 45 -11.56 -0.56 -16.19
CA LEU A 45 -11.00 -0.79 -14.86
C LEU A 45 -9.47 -0.89 -14.89
N LEU A 46 -8.91 -1.56 -15.89
CA LEU A 46 -7.46 -1.72 -16.03
C LEU A 46 -6.74 -0.43 -16.46
N GLN A 47 -7.44 0.47 -17.15
CA GLN A 47 -6.89 1.77 -17.60
C GLN A 47 -7.01 2.89 -16.56
N GLU A 48 -7.72 2.67 -15.45
CA GLU A 48 -7.82 3.67 -14.39
C GLU A 48 -6.48 3.80 -13.64
N GLU A 49 -5.83 4.96 -13.77
CA GLU A 49 -4.49 5.23 -13.18
C GLU A 49 -4.43 4.94 -11.67
N ASN A 50 -5.52 5.19 -10.93
CA ASN A 50 -5.59 4.93 -9.49
C ASN A 50 -5.66 3.43 -9.12
N LEU A 51 -6.14 2.58 -10.03
CA LEU A 51 -6.30 1.13 -9.81
C LEU A 51 -4.96 0.40 -9.89
N VAL A 52 -4.12 0.80 -10.84
CA VAL A 52 -2.78 0.22 -11.06
C VAL A 52 -1.79 0.66 -9.97
N GLU A 53 -1.92 1.87 -9.41
CA GLU A 53 -1.03 2.36 -8.35
C GLU A 53 -1.27 1.70 -6.98
N VAL A 54 -2.50 1.26 -6.70
CA VAL A 54 -2.89 0.72 -5.39
C VAL A 54 -2.84 -0.81 -5.35
N LEU A 55 -3.10 -1.49 -6.47
CA LEU A 55 -3.15 -2.95 -6.55
C LEU A 55 -1.83 -3.55 -7.01
N LYS A 56 -1.46 -4.70 -6.43
CA LYS A 56 -0.31 -5.48 -6.91
C LYS A 56 -0.62 -6.04 -8.30
N GLU A 57 0.34 -5.96 -9.22
CA GLU A 57 0.24 -6.50 -10.58
C GLU A 57 -0.24 -7.96 -10.62
N ALA A 58 0.19 -8.78 -9.65
CA ALA A 58 -0.24 -10.17 -9.51
C ALA A 58 -1.77 -10.34 -9.43
N VAL A 59 -2.48 -9.46 -8.72
CA VAL A 59 -3.94 -9.53 -8.53
C VAL A 59 -4.66 -9.08 -9.81
N LEU A 60 -4.09 -8.13 -10.54
CA LEU A 60 -4.61 -7.70 -11.85
C LEU A 60 -4.51 -8.83 -12.87
N VAL A 61 -3.35 -9.51 -12.92
CA VAL A 61 -3.16 -10.67 -13.79
C VAL A 61 -4.11 -11.80 -13.41
N GLU A 62 -4.21 -12.13 -12.13
CA GLU A 62 -5.16 -13.12 -11.62
C GLU A 62 -6.61 -12.79 -12.04
N GLY A 63 -7.01 -11.52 -11.96
CA GLY A 63 -8.28 -11.00 -12.45
C GLY A 63 -8.53 -11.28 -13.93
N VAL A 64 -7.60 -10.90 -14.79
CA VAL A 64 -7.72 -11.09 -16.23
C VAL A 64 -7.76 -12.57 -16.59
N VAL A 65 -6.97 -13.40 -15.90
CA VAL A 65 -6.93 -14.86 -16.14
C VAL A 65 -8.25 -15.52 -15.78
N ARG A 66 -8.84 -15.21 -14.61
CA ARG A 66 -10.15 -15.76 -14.22
C ARG A 66 -11.28 -15.27 -15.12
N TRP A 67 -11.25 -13.99 -15.50
CA TRP A 67 -12.21 -13.44 -16.43
C TRP A 67 -12.13 -14.11 -17.82
N LEU A 68 -10.93 -14.46 -18.28
CA LEU A 68 -10.76 -15.21 -19.53
C LEU A 68 -11.21 -16.67 -19.38
N ALA A 69 -10.90 -17.33 -18.27
CA ALA A 69 -11.25 -18.72 -18.02
C ALA A 69 -12.78 -18.96 -18.02
N HIS A 70 -13.57 -17.95 -17.66
CA HIS A 70 -15.03 -18.02 -17.67
C HIS A 70 -15.65 -18.13 -19.08
N ASP A 71 -15.05 -17.50 -20.10
CA ASP A 71 -15.53 -17.57 -21.49
C ASP A 71 -14.36 -17.44 -22.47
N THR A 72 -13.66 -18.56 -22.64
CA THR A 72 -12.38 -18.59 -23.36
C THR A 72 -12.55 -18.42 -24.87
N LEU A 73 -13.69 -18.86 -25.43
CA LEU A 73 -13.92 -18.85 -26.88
C LEU A 73 -14.22 -17.46 -27.42
N ALA A 74 -15.06 -16.67 -26.72
CA ALA A 74 -15.39 -15.32 -27.17
C ALA A 74 -14.31 -14.29 -26.81
N ARG A 75 -13.59 -14.48 -25.70
CA ARG A 75 -12.69 -13.46 -25.13
C ARG A 75 -11.23 -13.59 -25.58
N ARG A 76 -10.87 -14.66 -26.29
CA ARG A 76 -9.50 -14.94 -26.79
C ARG A 76 -8.86 -13.78 -27.57
N GLY A 77 -9.63 -13.08 -28.40
CA GLY A 77 -9.12 -11.98 -29.24
C GLY A 77 -8.80 -10.72 -28.44
N HIS A 78 -9.43 -10.56 -27.29
CA HIS A 78 -9.30 -9.38 -26.44
C HIS A 78 -8.23 -9.54 -25.35
N PHE A 79 -7.75 -10.75 -25.10
CA PHE A 79 -6.75 -11.02 -24.07
C PHE A 79 -5.44 -10.25 -24.31
N GLN A 80 -4.92 -10.32 -25.55
CA GLN A 80 -3.73 -9.57 -25.92
C GLN A 80 -3.96 -8.07 -25.77
N GLU A 81 -5.09 -7.56 -26.24
CA GLU A 81 -5.43 -6.14 -26.13
C GLU A 81 -5.56 -5.67 -24.68
N LEU A 82 -6.15 -6.48 -23.80
CA LEU A 82 -6.31 -6.16 -22.38
C LEU A 82 -4.97 -6.10 -21.65
N LEU A 83 -4.06 -7.05 -21.92
CA LEU A 83 -2.71 -7.04 -21.35
C LEU A 83 -1.90 -5.82 -21.81
N HIS A 84 -2.02 -5.43 -23.09
CA HIS A 84 -1.40 -4.20 -23.59
C HIS A 84 -2.03 -2.96 -22.94
N SER A 85 -3.36 -2.94 -22.78
CA SER A 85 -4.07 -1.80 -22.20
C SER A 85 -3.75 -1.58 -20.71
N ALA A 86 -3.46 -2.65 -19.98
CA ALA A 86 -3.11 -2.61 -18.57
C ALA A 86 -1.66 -2.20 -18.30
N HIS A 87 -0.82 -2.03 -19.35
CA HIS A 87 0.60 -1.68 -19.25
C HIS A 87 1.38 -2.54 -18.23
N LEU A 88 0.97 -3.80 -18.03
CA LEU A 88 1.55 -4.68 -17.02
C LEU A 88 2.93 -5.15 -17.49
N ASP A 89 3.98 -4.77 -16.76
CA ASP A 89 5.35 -5.24 -17.01
C ASP A 89 5.49 -6.64 -16.39
N LEU A 90 4.92 -7.64 -17.09
CA LEU A 90 4.82 -9.03 -16.64
C LEU A 90 6.21 -9.64 -16.41
N LYS A 91 6.66 -9.71 -15.16
CA LYS A 91 7.84 -10.49 -14.75
C LYS A 91 7.60 -12.00 -14.95
N GLU A 92 8.67 -12.76 -15.17
CA GLU A 92 8.64 -14.21 -15.39
C GLU A 92 7.99 -14.99 -14.22
N GLU A 93 8.11 -14.45 -13.00
CA GLU A 93 7.55 -15.00 -11.76
C GLU A 93 6.01 -15.00 -11.77
N TYR A 94 5.40 -13.93 -12.29
CA TYR A 94 3.93 -13.82 -12.40
C TYR A 94 3.38 -14.72 -13.52
N LEU A 95 4.20 -15.03 -14.52
CA LEU A 95 3.82 -15.87 -15.64
C LEU A 95 3.62 -17.32 -15.19
N ARG A 96 4.45 -17.83 -14.28
CA ARG A 96 4.26 -19.17 -13.68
C ARG A 96 2.98 -19.25 -12.84
N THR A 97 2.78 -18.25 -11.99
CA THR A 97 1.59 -18.16 -11.13
C THR A 97 0.30 -18.05 -11.95
N ALA A 98 0.31 -17.25 -13.01
CA ALA A 98 -0.81 -17.10 -13.93
C ALA A 98 -1.12 -18.38 -14.72
N LEU A 99 -0.10 -19.15 -15.11
CA LEU A 99 -0.24 -20.43 -15.78
C LEU A 99 -0.79 -21.52 -14.85
N GLU A 100 -0.31 -21.57 -13.60
CA GLU A 100 -0.84 -22.48 -12.57
C GLU A 100 -2.30 -22.18 -12.27
N LEU A 101 -2.66 -20.91 -12.07
CA LEU A 101 -4.04 -20.46 -11.86
C LEU A 101 -4.95 -20.76 -13.06
N HIS A 102 -4.47 -20.56 -14.29
CA HIS A 102 -5.23 -20.89 -15.50
C HIS A 102 -5.50 -22.40 -15.60
N ARG A 103 -4.51 -23.22 -15.22
CA ARG A 103 -4.63 -24.67 -15.17
C ARG A 103 -5.62 -25.15 -14.10
N GLU A 104 -5.67 -24.47 -12.96
CA GLU A 104 -6.66 -24.75 -11.90
C GLU A 104 -8.09 -24.35 -12.28
N CYS A 105 -8.27 -23.28 -13.07
CA CYS A 105 -9.60 -22.80 -13.47
C CYS A 105 -10.24 -23.62 -14.61
N LEU A 106 -9.46 -24.41 -15.36
CA LEU A 106 -9.95 -25.26 -16.45
C LEU A 106 -10.13 -26.69 -15.94
N GLU A 107 -11.36 -27.07 -15.56
CA GLU A 107 -11.69 -28.44 -15.15
C GLU A 107 -11.72 -29.46 -16.32
N THR A 108 -11.59 -29.00 -17.58
CA THR A 108 -11.70 -29.86 -18.77
C THR A 108 -10.55 -29.71 -19.76
N ASP A 109 -9.92 -30.84 -20.08
CA ASP A 109 -8.85 -31.07 -21.06
C ASP A 109 -9.12 -30.41 -22.42
N THR A 110 -8.63 -29.19 -22.60
CA THR A 110 -8.48 -28.57 -23.92
C THR A 110 -7.05 -28.07 -24.06
N GLU A 111 -6.14 -29.00 -24.34
CA GLU A 111 -4.71 -28.76 -24.65
C GLU A 111 -4.52 -27.57 -25.64
N ASP A 112 -5.44 -27.41 -26.59
CA ASP A 112 -5.44 -26.32 -27.57
C ASP A 112 -5.59 -24.94 -26.93
N ILE A 113 -6.46 -24.80 -25.92
CA ILE A 113 -6.71 -23.52 -25.24
C ILE A 113 -5.54 -23.14 -24.35
N HIS A 114 -4.99 -24.12 -23.63
CA HIS A 114 -3.82 -23.94 -22.79
C HIS A 114 -2.59 -23.54 -23.62
N SER A 115 -2.36 -24.17 -24.78
CA SER A 115 -1.26 -23.82 -25.68
C SER A 115 -1.41 -22.42 -26.29
N LEU A 116 -2.63 -22.02 -26.64
CA LEU A 116 -2.97 -20.67 -27.09
C LEU A 116 -2.73 -19.61 -26.01
N PHE A 117 -3.11 -19.91 -24.76
CA PHE A 117 -2.89 -19.02 -23.61
C PHE A 117 -1.38 -18.83 -23.34
N VAL A 118 -0.63 -19.94 -23.32
CA VAL A 118 0.83 -19.92 -23.22
C VAL A 118 1.46 -19.12 -24.36
N GLN A 119 0.96 -19.27 -25.59
CA GLN A 119 1.46 -18.54 -26.74
C GLN A 119 1.15 -17.05 -26.64
N ALA A 120 -0.06 -16.65 -26.26
CA ALA A 120 -0.43 -15.25 -26.08
C ALA A 120 0.37 -14.56 -24.98
N LEU A 121 0.60 -15.25 -23.85
CA LEU A 121 1.47 -14.75 -22.77
C LEU A 121 2.93 -14.62 -23.23
N LYS A 122 3.46 -15.61 -23.95
CA LYS A 122 4.81 -15.55 -24.52
C LYS A 122 4.96 -14.45 -25.56
N THR A 123 3.94 -14.20 -26.38
CA THR A 123 3.93 -13.11 -27.37
C THR A 123 3.88 -11.75 -26.68
N ALA A 124 3.01 -11.56 -25.68
CA ALA A 124 2.99 -10.34 -24.87
C ALA A 124 4.34 -10.09 -24.17
N PHE A 125 4.95 -11.14 -23.64
CA PHE A 125 6.29 -11.08 -23.04
C PHE A 125 7.40 -10.73 -24.05
N ASN A 126 7.36 -11.29 -25.26
CA ASN A 126 8.37 -11.06 -26.29
C ASN A 126 8.25 -9.68 -26.98
N ILE A 127 7.02 -9.14 -27.11
CA ILE A 127 6.82 -7.77 -27.64
C ILE A 127 7.45 -6.73 -26.72
N ASN A 128 7.41 -6.95 -25.40
CA ASN A 128 8.06 -6.07 -24.42
C ASN A 128 9.60 -6.12 -24.47
N LYS A 129 10.20 -7.09 -25.18
CA LYS A 129 11.66 -7.15 -25.43
C LYS A 129 12.11 -6.36 -26.66
N SER A 130 11.20 -6.02 -27.59
CA SER A 130 11.54 -5.19 -28.75
C SER A 130 11.49 -3.70 -28.36
N PRO A 131 12.61 -2.96 -28.46
CA PRO A 131 12.64 -1.55 -28.09
C PRO A 131 11.94 -0.73 -29.17
N SER A 132 10.64 -0.47 -29.00
CA SER A 132 9.98 0.58 -29.76
C SER A 132 10.16 1.90 -29.00
N GLU A 133 10.78 2.88 -29.67
CA GLU A 133 11.17 4.21 -29.16
C GLU A 133 9.99 5.13 -28.78
N HIS A 134 8.82 4.58 -28.45
CA HIS A 134 7.66 5.35 -28.00
C HIS A 134 6.94 4.79 -26.77
N CYS A 135 7.51 3.77 -26.10
CA CYS A 135 7.10 3.46 -24.73
C CYS A 135 7.51 4.61 -23.80
N ARG A 136 6.59 5.56 -23.58
CA ARG A 136 6.65 6.48 -22.44
C ARG A 136 6.81 5.63 -21.18
N ARG A 137 8.04 5.62 -20.62
CA ARG A 137 8.44 5.10 -19.31
C ARG A 137 7.41 4.11 -18.72
N GLY A 138 7.42 2.87 -19.21
CA GLY A 138 6.92 1.75 -18.42
C GLY A 138 7.66 1.79 -17.08
N ARG A 139 6.93 2.12 -16.03
CA ARG A 139 7.48 2.45 -14.71
C ARG A 139 8.00 1.15 -14.12
N ARG A 140 9.29 0.91 -14.35
CA ARG A 140 10.05 -0.19 -13.77
C ARG A 140 9.79 -0.14 -12.26
N LEU A 141 8.99 -1.05 -11.72
CA LEU A 141 8.87 -1.29 -10.28
C LEU A 141 10.20 -1.89 -9.82
N THR A 142 11.21 -1.02 -9.74
CA THR A 142 12.42 -1.26 -8.97
C THR A 142 11.99 -1.11 -7.51
N SER A 143 12.03 -2.20 -6.75
CA SER A 143 11.83 -2.18 -5.31
C SER A 143 12.87 -1.26 -4.68
N ARG A 144 12.61 0.03 -4.57
CA ARG A 144 13.54 1.02 -4.02
C ARG A 144 13.25 1.23 -2.55
N MET A 145 14.31 1.43 -1.77
CA MET A 145 14.18 1.86 -0.39
C MET A 145 14.34 3.37 -0.33
N PHE A 146 13.41 4.05 0.33
CA PHE A 146 13.49 5.48 0.59
C PHE A 146 13.86 5.70 2.06
N VAL A 147 14.85 6.56 2.28
CA VAL A 147 15.24 7.07 3.59
C VAL A 147 15.00 8.58 3.57
N ILE A 148 14.11 9.07 4.42
CA ILE A 148 13.67 10.47 4.41
C ILE A 148 13.94 11.10 5.77
N GLY A 149 14.85 12.08 5.77
CA GLY A 149 15.30 12.83 6.93
C GLY A 149 15.98 11.97 7.99
N GLY A 150 15.60 12.16 9.26
CA GLY A 150 16.29 11.59 10.42
C GLY A 150 16.95 12.65 11.28
N TYR A 151 17.92 12.25 12.11
CA TYR A 151 18.60 13.17 13.03
C TYR A 151 20.10 12.87 13.08
N HIS A 152 20.91 13.86 12.74
CA HIS A 152 22.36 13.80 12.86
C HIS A 152 22.88 15.17 13.33
N TRP A 153 22.92 15.38 14.65
CA TRP A 153 23.20 16.66 15.35
C TRP A 153 22.18 17.77 15.11
N HIS A 154 21.49 17.74 13.98
CA HIS A 154 20.33 18.54 13.62
C HIS A 154 19.31 17.64 12.86
N PRO A 155 18.05 18.09 12.71
CA PRO A 155 17.10 17.43 11.83
C PRO A 155 17.65 17.36 10.40
N LEU A 156 17.42 16.23 9.77
CA LEU A 156 17.74 15.98 8.37
C LEU A 156 16.46 16.12 7.54
N SER A 157 16.60 16.62 6.32
CA SER A 157 15.51 16.77 5.35
C SER A 157 15.77 16.02 4.06
N GLU A 158 16.93 15.37 3.95
CA GLU A 158 17.38 14.70 2.74
C GLU A 158 16.51 13.49 2.41
N VAL A 159 16.28 13.28 1.12
CA VAL A 159 15.64 12.07 0.59
C VAL A 159 16.70 11.25 -0.11
N GLN A 160 17.03 10.10 0.46
CA GLN A 160 17.94 9.12 -0.14
C GLN A 160 17.16 7.93 -0.65
N THR A 161 17.42 7.55 -1.89
CA THR A 161 16.80 6.39 -2.53
C THR A 161 17.87 5.36 -2.86
N TRP A 162 17.72 4.14 -2.35
CA TRP A 162 18.59 3.02 -2.66
C TRP A 162 17.92 2.06 -3.63
N ASP A 163 18.63 1.71 -4.69
CA ASP A 163 18.22 0.70 -5.66
C ASP A 163 18.95 -0.63 -5.38
N PRO A 164 18.25 -1.70 -4.94
CA PRO A 164 18.87 -2.99 -4.63
C PRO A 164 19.50 -3.68 -5.83
N VAL A 165 19.09 -3.34 -7.06
CA VAL A 165 19.60 -3.99 -8.27
C VAL A 165 20.96 -3.42 -8.65
N THR A 166 21.13 -2.10 -8.50
CA THR A 166 22.37 -1.40 -8.85
C THR A 166 23.29 -1.18 -7.65
N ASP A 167 22.77 -1.38 -6.44
CA ASP A 167 23.41 -1.08 -5.16
C ASP A 167 23.92 0.37 -5.10
N GLN A 168 23.13 1.30 -5.64
CA GLN A 168 23.47 2.72 -5.68
C GLN A 168 22.46 3.53 -4.88
N TRP A 169 23.00 4.53 -4.19
CA TRP A 169 22.23 5.59 -3.55
C TRP A 169 22.06 6.77 -4.50
N GLN A 170 20.87 7.36 -4.48
CA GLN A 170 20.50 8.54 -5.25
C GLN A 170 19.81 9.55 -4.34
N GLN A 171 20.27 10.79 -4.40
CA GLN A 171 19.65 11.93 -3.73
C GLN A 171 18.41 12.37 -4.52
N GLY A 172 17.27 12.49 -3.83
CA GLY A 172 16.06 13.14 -4.33
C GLY A 172 15.94 14.59 -3.83
N GLU A 173 14.79 15.21 -4.11
CA GLU A 173 14.47 16.55 -3.62
C GLU A 173 14.30 16.56 -2.10
N ASP A 174 14.97 17.48 -1.41
CA ASP A 174 14.90 17.61 0.03
C ASP A 174 13.51 18.09 0.48
N MET A 175 13.08 17.61 1.66
CA MET A 175 11.82 18.05 2.26
C MET A 175 11.89 19.56 2.57
N PRO A 176 10.87 20.35 2.21
CA PRO A 176 10.87 21.81 2.45
C PRO A 176 10.95 22.25 3.93
N ASP A 177 10.62 21.37 4.87
CA ASP A 177 10.61 21.67 6.31
C ASP A 177 11.83 21.08 7.03
N HIS A 178 12.91 21.85 7.08
CA HIS A 178 14.21 21.41 7.62
C HIS A 178 14.29 21.34 9.15
N THR A 179 13.22 21.66 9.88
CA THR A 179 13.21 21.77 11.35
C THR A 179 12.37 20.69 12.04
N ARG A 180 11.89 19.73 11.26
CA ARG A 180 10.90 18.74 11.71
C ARG A 180 11.57 17.46 12.16
N GLU A 181 11.17 16.97 13.33
CA GLU A 181 11.60 15.68 13.86
C GLU A 181 10.41 14.80 14.24
N SER A 182 10.67 13.50 14.41
CA SER A 182 9.75 12.56 15.06
C SER A 182 8.36 12.46 14.39
N TYR A 183 8.34 12.61 13.07
CA TYR A 183 7.18 12.49 12.20
C TYR A 183 6.92 11.04 11.78
N GLY A 184 5.70 10.76 11.32
CA GLY A 184 5.33 9.49 10.73
C GLY A 184 5.61 9.46 9.23
N VAL A 185 6.03 8.31 8.71
CA VAL A 185 6.27 8.08 7.28
C VAL A 185 5.38 6.94 6.80
N THR A 186 4.66 7.13 5.70
CA THR A 186 3.84 6.05 5.10
C THR A 186 3.86 6.12 3.59
N LEU A 187 4.19 5.00 2.95
CA LEU A 187 4.08 4.82 1.52
C LEU A 187 2.64 4.41 1.16
N LEU A 188 2.05 5.10 0.20
CA LEU A 188 0.75 4.76 -0.38
C LEU A 188 0.79 4.98 -1.89
N GLY A 189 0.80 3.88 -2.65
CA GLY A 189 1.05 3.92 -4.09
C GLY A 189 2.43 4.51 -4.39
N SER A 190 2.48 5.56 -5.18
CA SER A 190 3.70 6.31 -5.52
C SER A 190 4.03 7.45 -4.56
N ASN A 191 3.13 7.74 -3.62
CA ASN A 191 3.21 8.90 -2.74
C ASN A 191 3.69 8.47 -1.36
N ILE A 192 4.67 9.20 -0.83
CA ILE A 192 5.18 9.04 0.53
C ILE A 192 4.64 10.19 1.38
N TYR A 193 3.86 9.86 2.39
CA TYR A 193 3.23 10.80 3.30
C TYR A 193 4.11 10.96 4.54
N ILE A 194 4.48 12.21 4.82
CA ILE A 194 5.15 12.64 6.05
C ILE A 194 4.13 13.38 6.90
N SER A 195 3.74 12.78 8.02
CA SER A 195 2.68 13.29 8.88
C SER A 195 3.22 13.75 10.24
N GLY A 196 2.78 14.92 10.70
CA GLY A 196 3.07 15.43 12.03
C GLY A 196 4.55 15.64 12.32
N GLY A 197 4.97 15.24 13.53
CA GLY A 197 6.28 15.55 14.10
C GLY A 197 6.22 16.76 15.02
N TYR A 198 7.37 17.24 15.48
CA TYR A 198 7.46 18.51 16.19
C TYR A 198 8.57 19.39 15.60
N ARG A 199 8.47 20.70 15.80
CA ARG A 199 9.55 21.63 15.45
C ARG A 199 10.63 21.63 16.52
N THR A 200 11.88 21.42 16.14
CA THR A 200 13.02 21.34 17.08
C THR A 200 13.21 22.61 17.91
N ASP A 201 12.88 23.77 17.36
CA ASP A 201 13.07 25.08 17.99
C ASP A 201 12.00 25.40 19.05
N THR A 202 10.73 25.08 18.77
CA THR A 202 9.60 25.42 19.66
C THR A 202 9.04 24.24 20.44
N THR A 203 9.44 23.01 20.11
CA THR A 203 8.84 21.74 20.59
C THR A 203 7.34 21.64 20.34
N GLU A 204 6.83 22.43 19.40
CA GLU A 204 5.42 22.43 19.01
C GLU A 204 5.10 21.19 18.17
N ALA A 205 4.08 20.44 18.58
CA ALA A 205 3.54 19.34 17.79
C ALA A 205 2.89 19.87 16.52
N LEU A 206 3.08 19.18 15.40
CA LEU A 206 2.59 19.56 14.09
C LEU A 206 1.43 18.65 13.66
N ASP A 207 0.46 19.23 12.96
CA ASP A 207 -0.62 18.55 12.22
C ASP A 207 -0.35 18.50 10.71
N THR A 208 0.57 19.35 10.24
CA THR A 208 0.92 19.48 8.82
C THR A 208 1.44 18.18 8.21
N VAL A 209 1.09 17.99 6.93
CA VAL A 209 1.44 16.80 6.15
C VAL A 209 2.18 17.23 4.89
N TRP A 210 3.30 16.58 4.59
CA TRP A 210 4.01 16.70 3.33
C TRP A 210 3.88 15.40 2.53
N VAL A 211 3.71 15.52 1.22
CA VAL A 211 3.56 14.38 0.32
C VAL A 211 4.64 14.46 -0.73
N TYR A 212 5.53 13.47 -0.73
CA TYR A 212 6.58 13.30 -1.73
C TYR A 212 6.10 12.33 -2.80
N SER A 213 6.09 12.78 -4.05
CA SER A 213 5.79 11.93 -5.21
C SER A 213 7.10 11.32 -5.71
N SER A 214 7.22 10.00 -5.57
CA SER A 214 8.40 9.24 -6.03
C SER A 214 8.61 9.24 -7.55
N ASP A 215 7.58 9.65 -8.31
CA ASP A 215 7.64 9.66 -9.79
C ASP A 215 8.18 10.94 -10.34
N THR A 216 7.79 12.03 -9.70
CA THR A 216 8.14 13.38 -10.13
C THR A 216 9.33 13.92 -9.37
N ASP A 217 9.73 13.26 -8.26
CA ASP A 217 10.76 13.77 -7.34
C ASP A 217 10.38 15.18 -6.87
N LYS A 218 9.14 15.30 -6.37
CA LYS A 218 8.54 16.57 -5.96
C LYS A 218 7.75 16.46 -4.66
N TRP A 219 7.88 17.50 -3.84
CA TRP A 219 7.08 17.69 -2.65
C TRP A 219 5.82 18.53 -2.90
N THR A 220 4.74 18.14 -2.25
CA THR A 220 3.49 18.91 -2.18
C THR A 220 2.96 18.94 -0.76
N GLN A 221 2.26 20.01 -0.39
CA GLN A 221 1.62 20.09 0.92
C GLN A 221 0.30 19.31 0.90
N GLY A 222 0.15 18.38 1.83
CA GLY A 222 -1.06 17.60 2.04
C GLY A 222 -2.11 18.33 2.89
N GLN A 223 -3.25 17.67 3.10
CA GLN A 223 -4.25 18.16 4.06
C GLN A 223 -3.73 17.95 5.49
N PRO A 224 -3.86 18.94 6.38
CA PRO A 224 -3.44 18.80 7.78
C PRO A 224 -4.29 17.75 8.50
N MET A 225 -3.66 17.01 9.41
CA MET A 225 -4.32 16.08 10.32
C MET A 225 -5.32 16.83 11.23
N LEU A 226 -6.28 16.12 11.81
CA LEU A 226 -7.21 16.69 12.80
C LEU A 226 -6.48 17.04 14.10
N THR A 227 -5.49 16.22 14.47
CA THR A 227 -4.72 16.41 15.70
C THR A 227 -3.23 16.47 15.42
N ALA A 228 -2.60 17.55 15.89
CA ALA A 228 -1.16 17.71 15.91
C ALA A 228 -0.49 16.71 16.85
N ARG A 229 0.51 15.97 16.36
CA ARG A 229 1.11 14.82 17.06
C ARG A 229 2.55 14.56 16.64
N TYR A 230 3.34 13.98 17.54
CA TYR A 230 4.69 13.49 17.27
C TYR A 230 4.92 12.12 17.95
N TYR A 231 5.93 11.36 17.49
CA TYR A 231 6.16 9.97 17.91
C TYR A 231 4.93 9.05 17.74
N HIS A 232 4.02 9.37 16.82
CA HIS A 232 2.87 8.51 16.48
C HIS A 232 3.31 7.40 15.51
N CYS A 233 2.50 6.35 15.43
CA CYS A 233 2.65 5.38 14.36
C CYS A 233 1.93 5.88 13.10
N SER A 234 2.42 5.51 11.92
CA SER A 234 1.78 5.80 10.64
C SER A 234 1.84 4.57 9.75
N VAL A 235 0.70 4.12 9.23
CA VAL A 235 0.62 2.89 8.40
C VAL A 235 -0.37 3.05 7.26
N GLY A 236 -0.15 2.33 6.15
CA GLY A 236 -1.09 2.24 5.04
C GLY A 236 -2.03 1.05 5.20
N LEU A 237 -3.34 1.27 5.12
CA LEU A 237 -4.35 0.20 5.11
C LEU A 237 -5.50 0.62 4.18
N HIS A 238 -5.95 -0.30 3.32
CA HIS A 238 -7.15 -0.09 2.48
C HIS A 238 -7.12 1.21 1.66
N GLY A 239 -5.97 1.51 1.04
CA GLY A 239 -5.82 2.72 0.23
C GLY A 239 -5.79 4.03 1.05
N CYS A 240 -5.70 3.96 2.37
CA CYS A 240 -5.72 5.10 3.29
C CYS A 240 -4.44 5.14 4.15
N VAL A 241 -4.10 6.32 4.65
CA VAL A 241 -2.99 6.51 5.60
C VAL A 241 -3.56 6.68 6.99
N TYR A 242 -3.26 5.77 7.91
CA TYR A 242 -3.66 5.84 9.31
C TYR A 242 -2.53 6.43 10.15
N VAL A 243 -2.87 7.37 11.03
CA VAL A 243 -1.97 7.90 12.07
C VAL A 243 -2.55 7.60 13.44
N ILE A 244 -1.70 7.08 14.32
CA ILE A 244 -2.15 6.34 15.49
C ILE A 244 -1.37 6.81 16.72
N GLY A 245 -2.10 7.33 17.71
CA GLY A 245 -1.55 7.76 18.98
C GLY A 245 -0.50 8.86 18.85
N GLY A 246 0.63 8.69 19.53
CA GLY A 246 1.71 9.67 19.65
C GLY A 246 1.58 10.55 20.88
N TYR A 247 2.27 11.67 20.88
CA TYR A 247 2.31 12.65 21.96
C TYR A 247 1.86 14.03 21.48
N ARG A 248 1.31 14.80 22.42
CA ARG A 248 1.10 16.25 22.30
C ARG A 248 1.34 16.89 23.65
N GLY A 249 2.22 17.90 23.71
CA GLY A 249 2.58 18.55 24.97
C GLY A 249 3.14 17.59 26.04
N GLY A 250 3.81 16.51 25.62
CA GLY A 250 4.33 15.48 26.52
C GLY A 250 3.30 14.49 27.07
N ALA A 251 2.02 14.60 26.70
CA ALA A 251 0.98 13.64 27.06
C ALA A 251 0.74 12.64 25.91
N PRO A 252 0.65 11.32 26.20
CA PRO A 252 0.34 10.33 25.19
C PRO A 252 -1.13 10.44 24.77
N MET A 253 -1.40 10.18 23.49
CA MET A 253 -2.73 10.27 22.90
C MET A 253 -3.23 8.89 22.46
N GLY A 254 -4.53 8.66 22.61
CA GLY A 254 -5.21 7.47 22.06
C GLY A 254 -5.90 7.75 20.73
N GLU A 255 -5.90 8.99 20.26
CA GLU A 255 -6.61 9.38 19.05
C GLU A 255 -6.02 8.68 17.81
N THR A 256 -6.91 8.11 17.01
CA THR A 256 -6.57 7.51 15.72
C THR A 256 -7.40 8.17 14.64
N GLU A 257 -6.76 8.50 13.53
CA GLU A 257 -7.42 9.10 12.38
C GLU A 257 -6.78 8.56 11.10
N PHE A 258 -7.51 8.58 9.99
CA PHE A 258 -6.96 8.21 8.70
C PHE A 258 -7.27 9.25 7.64
N TYR A 259 -6.34 9.40 6.70
CA TYR A 259 -6.50 10.18 5.49
C TYR A 259 -7.06 9.29 4.38
N ASP A 260 -8.18 9.72 3.81
CA ASP A 260 -8.77 9.16 2.60
C ASP A 260 -8.34 10.05 1.40
N PRO A 261 -7.44 9.58 0.52
CA PRO A 261 -6.99 10.36 -0.64
C PRO A 261 -8.11 10.67 -1.64
N LEU A 262 -9.15 9.83 -1.72
CA LEU A 262 -10.29 10.04 -2.63
C LEU A 262 -11.21 11.15 -2.12
N LYS A 263 -11.36 11.27 -0.80
CA LYS A 263 -12.11 12.36 -0.16
C LYS A 263 -11.26 13.59 0.11
N ARG A 264 -9.94 13.43 0.11
CA ARG A 264 -8.96 14.44 0.52
C ARG A 264 -9.27 14.98 1.91
N LYS A 265 -9.56 14.08 2.85
CA LYS A 265 -9.94 14.43 4.22
C LYS A 265 -9.40 13.44 5.22
N TRP A 266 -9.05 13.96 6.38
CA TRP A 266 -8.80 13.17 7.59
C TRP A 266 -10.13 12.86 8.28
N ILE A 267 -10.27 11.62 8.74
CA ILE A 267 -11.48 11.09 9.35
C ILE A 267 -11.09 10.45 10.69
N PRO A 268 -11.70 10.84 11.82
CA PRO A 268 -11.42 10.23 13.11
C PRO A 268 -12.04 8.82 13.16
N VAL A 269 -11.35 7.90 13.82
CA VAL A 269 -11.82 6.54 14.10
C VAL A 269 -11.77 6.28 15.60
N ALA A 270 -12.12 5.07 16.03
CA ALA A 270 -12.07 4.70 17.44
C ALA A 270 -10.68 4.95 18.03
N ASN A 271 -10.67 5.41 19.28
CA ASN A 271 -9.44 5.64 20.02
C ASN A 271 -8.83 4.32 20.49
N MET A 272 -7.51 4.28 20.58
CA MET A 272 -6.76 3.18 21.18
C MET A 272 -7.26 2.89 22.60
N VAL A 273 -7.19 1.63 23.02
CA VAL A 273 -7.50 1.23 24.40
C VAL A 273 -6.59 1.95 25.39
N GLN A 274 -5.29 2.04 25.04
CA GLN A 274 -4.31 2.84 25.76
C GLN A 274 -3.56 3.73 24.77
N GLY A 275 -3.60 5.04 25.00
CA GLY A 275 -2.78 5.98 24.25
C GLY A 275 -1.31 5.75 24.51
N VAL A 276 -0.54 5.60 23.44
CA VAL A 276 0.91 5.36 23.45
C VAL A 276 1.56 6.20 22.35
N GLY A 277 2.81 6.60 22.59
CA GLY A 277 3.69 7.11 21.55
C GLY A 277 5.04 6.40 21.61
N ASN A 278 5.88 6.61 20.60
CA ASN A 278 7.11 5.83 20.39
C ASN A 278 6.82 4.32 20.28
N ALA A 279 5.62 3.98 19.82
CA ALA A 279 5.19 2.61 19.55
C ALA A 279 5.51 2.24 18.11
N THR A 280 5.35 0.96 17.80
CA THR A 280 5.54 0.43 16.45
C THR A 280 4.25 -0.19 15.95
N ALA A 281 3.96 -0.02 14.66
CA ALA A 281 2.74 -0.52 14.07
C ALA A 281 3.01 -1.23 12.75
N CYS A 282 2.27 -2.30 12.50
CA CYS A 282 2.27 -2.99 11.23
C CYS A 282 0.85 -3.39 10.83
N VAL A 283 0.66 -3.63 9.54
CA VAL A 283 -0.59 -4.14 8.99
C VAL A 283 -0.40 -5.60 8.61
N LEU A 284 -1.28 -6.44 9.12
CA LEU A 284 -1.35 -7.84 8.75
C LEU A 284 -2.79 -8.14 8.33
N ARG A 285 -2.97 -8.51 7.06
CA ARG A 285 -4.29 -8.66 6.43
C ARG A 285 -5.05 -7.33 6.55
N ASP A 286 -6.20 -7.33 7.22
CA ASP A 286 -7.08 -6.17 7.40
C ASP A 286 -7.06 -5.62 8.83
N THR A 287 -6.00 -5.91 9.59
CA THR A 287 -5.87 -5.51 11.00
C THR A 287 -4.56 -4.77 11.21
N ILE A 288 -4.65 -3.64 11.90
CA ILE A 288 -3.48 -2.89 12.36
C ILE A 288 -3.07 -3.43 13.72
N TYR A 289 -1.81 -3.75 13.89
CA TYR A 289 -1.21 -4.17 15.15
C TYR A 289 -0.31 -3.04 15.65
N VAL A 290 -0.45 -2.67 16.92
CA VAL A 290 0.43 -1.73 17.61
C VAL A 290 1.06 -2.44 18.78
N ALA A 291 2.39 -2.50 18.81
CA ALA A 291 3.15 -3.14 19.87
C ALA A 291 4.07 -2.13 20.57
N GLY A 292 4.30 -2.37 21.86
CA GLY A 292 5.21 -1.57 22.68
C GLY A 292 4.73 -0.12 22.84
N GLY A 293 5.71 0.78 22.91
CA GLY A 293 5.50 2.20 23.11
C GLY A 293 5.49 2.62 24.56
N HIS A 294 5.47 3.93 24.74
CA HIS A 294 5.49 4.58 26.04
C HIS A 294 4.15 5.29 26.29
N TYR A 295 3.73 5.27 27.55
CA TYR A 295 2.62 6.03 28.08
C TYR A 295 3.03 6.75 29.36
N GLY A 296 2.11 7.51 29.96
CA GLY A 296 2.41 8.43 31.04
C GLY A 296 3.09 9.72 30.54
N TYR A 297 3.13 10.74 31.40
CA TYR A 297 3.72 12.02 31.03
C TYR A 297 5.21 11.83 30.68
N LYS A 298 5.61 12.32 29.51
CA LYS A 298 6.94 12.18 28.91
C LYS A 298 7.44 10.73 28.82
N GLY A 299 6.55 9.76 28.65
CA GLY A 299 6.92 8.35 28.45
C GLY A 299 7.52 7.68 29.69
N SER A 300 6.99 8.01 30.87
CA SER A 300 7.44 7.46 32.15
C SER A 300 7.13 5.96 32.33
N CYS A 301 6.27 5.39 31.49
CA CYS A 301 5.90 3.98 31.57
C CYS A 301 5.94 3.34 30.19
N THR A 302 6.26 2.05 30.16
CA THR A 302 6.29 1.24 28.94
C THR A 302 5.06 0.37 28.86
N TYR A 303 4.44 0.31 27.68
CA TYR A 303 3.25 -0.49 27.45
C TYR A 303 3.63 -1.88 26.93
N ASP A 304 3.18 -2.92 27.63
CA ASP A 304 3.52 -4.32 27.37
C ASP A 304 2.47 -5.08 26.58
N LYS A 305 1.32 -4.47 26.27
CA LYS A 305 0.25 -5.13 25.51
C LYS A 305 0.29 -4.74 24.04
N ILE A 306 -0.07 -5.69 23.19
CA ILE A 306 -0.28 -5.49 21.75
C ILE A 306 -1.75 -5.16 21.54
N GLN A 307 -2.00 -3.97 20.99
CA GLN A 307 -3.34 -3.48 20.65
C GLN A 307 -3.60 -3.72 19.16
N THR A 308 -4.82 -4.09 18.82
CA THR A 308 -5.23 -4.31 17.43
C THR A 308 -6.44 -3.48 17.07
N TYR A 309 -6.42 -2.91 15.87
CA TYR A 309 -7.54 -2.18 15.30
C TYR A 309 -8.09 -2.92 14.09
N ARG A 310 -9.40 -3.12 14.10
CA ARG A 310 -10.13 -3.67 12.95
C ARG A 310 -10.98 -2.57 12.32
N ALA A 311 -10.76 -2.33 11.02
CA ALA A 311 -11.39 -1.24 10.29
C ALA A 311 -12.86 -1.52 9.90
N ASP A 312 -13.27 -2.80 9.85
CA ASP A 312 -14.63 -3.26 9.55
C ASP A 312 -15.63 -2.86 10.65
N VAL A 313 -15.23 -3.01 11.91
CA VAL A 313 -16.05 -2.66 13.09
C VAL A 313 -15.69 -1.31 13.70
N ASN A 314 -14.55 -0.72 13.31
CA ASN A 314 -14.01 0.51 13.90
C ASN A 314 -13.81 0.36 15.43
N GLU A 315 -13.05 -0.65 15.84
CA GLU A 315 -12.80 -0.93 17.26
C GLU A 315 -11.33 -1.31 17.51
N TRP A 316 -10.84 -0.90 18.67
CA TRP A 316 -9.56 -1.34 19.23
C TRP A 316 -9.77 -2.44 20.27
N SER A 317 -8.90 -3.44 20.25
CA SER A 317 -8.89 -4.53 21.24
C SER A 317 -7.45 -4.87 21.66
N ILE A 318 -7.30 -5.65 22.73
CA ILE A 318 -6.01 -6.16 23.17
C ILE A 318 -5.91 -7.62 22.76
N THR A 319 -4.87 -7.97 21.99
CA THR A 319 -4.69 -9.35 21.51
C THR A 319 -3.80 -10.17 22.41
N THR A 320 -2.65 -9.63 22.83
CA THR A 320 -1.66 -10.37 23.64
C THR A 320 -0.67 -9.41 24.30
N THR A 321 0.29 -9.94 25.06
CA THR A 321 1.41 -9.19 25.66
C THR A 321 2.70 -9.40 24.87
N CYS A 322 3.45 -8.33 24.66
CA CYS A 322 4.81 -8.36 24.15
C CYS A 322 5.74 -8.96 25.22
N PRO A 323 6.57 -9.97 24.90
CA PRO A 323 7.49 -10.56 25.86
C PRO A 323 8.62 -9.59 26.29
N HIS A 324 8.91 -8.55 25.50
CA HIS A 324 9.95 -7.56 25.79
C HIS A 324 9.44 -6.13 25.55
N PRO A 325 8.72 -5.54 26.53
CA PRO A 325 8.12 -4.22 26.37
C PRO A 325 9.12 -3.06 26.15
N GLY A 326 10.33 -3.15 26.72
CA GLY A 326 11.26 -2.02 26.87
C GLY A 326 12.26 -1.77 25.75
N THR A 327 12.31 -2.62 24.72
CA THR A 327 13.20 -2.42 23.57
C THR A 327 12.44 -1.66 22.48
N THR A 328 13.00 -0.55 21.99
CA THR A 328 12.58 0.08 20.73
C THR A 328 12.50 -1.02 19.69
N THR A 329 11.29 -1.37 19.28
CA THR A 329 11.02 -2.53 18.44
C THR A 329 10.53 -1.99 17.11
N GLN A 330 11.17 -2.37 16.00
CA GLN A 330 10.62 -2.11 14.67
C GLN A 330 9.79 -3.32 14.25
N LEU A 331 8.52 -3.13 13.90
CA LEU A 331 7.70 -4.18 13.33
C LEU A 331 7.69 -4.04 11.81
N SER A 332 8.11 -5.08 11.12
CA SER A 332 7.94 -5.23 9.68
C SER A 332 7.24 -6.56 9.41
N TYR A 333 6.36 -6.58 8.41
CA TYR A 333 5.75 -7.81 7.93
C TYR A 333 6.57 -8.38 6.77
N ILE A 334 6.92 -9.66 6.86
CA ILE A 334 7.61 -10.41 5.81
C ILE A 334 6.62 -11.43 5.23
N SER A 335 6.35 -11.35 3.93
CA SER A 335 5.49 -12.32 3.26
C SER A 335 6.14 -13.71 3.21
N PRO A 336 5.41 -14.81 3.48
CA PRO A 336 5.97 -16.16 3.50
C PRO A 336 6.58 -16.64 2.17
N GLY A 337 6.20 -16.05 1.03
CA GLY A 337 6.66 -16.47 -0.30
C GLY A 337 8.08 -16.02 -0.67
N SER A 338 8.78 -15.30 0.21
CA SER A 338 10.13 -14.75 -0.06
C SER A 338 11.25 -15.55 0.62
N ILE A 339 10.91 -16.61 1.36
CA ILE A 339 11.85 -17.36 2.21
C ILE A 339 12.11 -18.75 1.62
N GLU A 340 12.58 -18.78 0.37
CA GLU A 340 13.45 -19.85 -0.10
C GLU A 340 14.78 -19.24 -0.48
N LEU A 341 15.51 -18.73 0.52
CA LEU A 341 16.98 -18.69 0.56
C LEU A 341 17.40 -18.23 1.95
N GLN A 342 18.17 -19.09 2.61
CA GLN A 342 18.81 -18.93 3.93
C GLN A 342 17.90 -19.10 5.16
N ARG A 343 17.71 -20.38 5.52
CA ARG A 343 17.73 -20.79 6.93
C ARG A 343 19.01 -20.25 7.57
N ASP A 344 18.88 -19.79 8.80
CA ASP A 344 19.93 -19.26 9.69
C ASP A 344 20.29 -17.78 9.49
N LYS A 345 19.38 -16.89 9.92
CA LYS A 345 19.67 -15.76 10.83
C LYS A 345 18.38 -15.03 11.20
N LEU A 346 18.03 -15.10 12.49
CA LEU A 346 17.07 -14.20 13.12
C LEU A 346 17.66 -12.80 13.11
N CYS A 347 17.21 -11.93 12.20
CA CYS A 347 17.50 -10.50 12.26
C CYS A 347 16.45 -9.82 13.14
N TYR A 348 16.88 -9.43 14.34
CA TYR A 348 16.28 -8.34 15.10
C TYR A 348 16.62 -7.03 14.37
N ILE A 349 15.60 -6.20 14.10
CA ILE A 349 15.77 -4.78 13.80
C ILE A 349 15.02 -4.00 14.87
#